data_AF-A0A699PWR6-F1
#
_entry.id   AF-A0A699PWR6-F1
#
_cell.length_a   1.000
_cell.length_b   1.000
_cell.length_c   1.000
_cell.angle_alpha   90.00
_cell.angle_beta   90.00
_cell.angle_gamma   90.00
#
_symmetry.space_group_name_H-M   'P 1'
#
loop_
_entity.id
_entity.type
_entity.pdbx_description
1 polymer ?
#
loop_
_entity_poly.entity_id
_entity_poly.type
_entity_poly.pdbx_seq_one_letter_code
_entity_poly.pdbx_strand_id
1 'polypeptide(L)'
;MKNKLSAHQETISILSQQKEAQIKLYKTRKDKELDKVIALENKVKVLDNIVYKTGQSVQTMNMLNKKCQTSFAKPEFLKKAQRVNPRLYDIGCYNANLALMLAPESNE
;
A
#
# COMPACT_ATOMS: atom_id res chain seq x y z
N MET A 1 37.88 59.53 -2.41
CA MET A 1 38.28 58.15 -2.79
C MET A 1 37.89 57.12 -1.74
N LYS A 2 38.12 57.33 -0.43
CA LYS A 2 37.80 56.37 0.64
C LYS A 2 36.35 55.87 0.68
N ASN A 3 35.36 56.73 0.44
CA ASN A 3 33.93 56.33 0.49
C ASN A 3 33.55 55.32 -0.60
N LYS A 4 34.17 55.39 -1.78
CA LYS A 4 33.92 54.43 -2.87
C LYS A 4 34.51 53.05 -2.55
N LEU A 5 35.66 53.01 -1.88
CA LEU A 5 36.28 51.76 -1.43
C LEU A 5 35.45 51.08 -0.33
N SER A 6 34.91 51.85 0.61
CA SER A 6 33.99 51.34 1.65
C SER A 6 32.74 50.71 1.03
N ALA A 7 32.11 51.40 0.07
CA ALA A 7 30.92 50.89 -0.61
C ALA A 7 31.20 49.58 -1.36
N HIS A 8 32.37 49.45 -2.01
CA HIS A 8 32.78 48.19 -2.64
C HIS A 8 32.99 47.06 -1.62
N GLN A 9 33.61 47.36 -0.47
CA GLN A 9 33.82 46.37 0.59
C GLN A 9 32.48 45.86 1.17
N GLU A 10 31.54 46.77 1.42
CA GLU A 10 30.18 46.43 1.87
C GLU A 10 29.44 45.56 0.85
N THR A 11 29.53 45.93 -0.43
CA THR A 11 28.93 45.15 -1.53
C THR A 11 29.48 43.73 -1.59
N ILE A 12 30.80 43.56 -1.45
CA ILE A 12 31.44 42.23 -1.42
C ILE A 12 30.96 41.42 -0.21
N SER A 13 30.84 42.06 0.96
CA SER A 13 30.36 41.41 2.18
C SER A 13 28.92 40.89 2.01
N ILE A 14 28.03 41.72 1.48
CA ILE A 14 26.62 41.38 1.23
C ILE A 14 26.52 40.21 0.24
N LEU A 15 27.27 40.25 -0.87
CA LEU A 15 27.27 39.19 -1.87
C LEU A 15 27.78 37.85 -1.30
N SER A 16 28.82 37.88 -0.46
CA SER A 16 29.32 36.69 0.23
C SER A 16 28.27 36.07 1.16
N GLN A 17 27.58 36.88 1.96
CA GLN A 17 26.51 36.40 2.84
C GLN A 17 25.34 35.81 2.05
N GLN A 18 24.93 36.45 0.95
CA GLN A 18 23.89 35.92 0.06
C GLN A 18 24.28 34.55 -0.53
N LYS A 19 25.53 34.41 -0.98
CA LYS A 19 26.04 33.14 -1.51
C LYS A 19 26.01 32.04 -0.44
N GLU A 20 26.41 32.36 0.79
CA GLU A 20 26.39 31.39 1.89
C GLU A 20 24.95 30.97 2.25
N ALA A 21 24.01 31.91 2.31
CA ALA A 21 22.60 31.64 2.54
C ALA A 21 22.00 30.75 1.44
N GLN A 22 22.32 31.01 0.17
CA GLN A 22 21.87 30.20 -0.97
C GLN A 22 22.39 28.76 -0.89
N ILE A 23 23.66 28.58 -0.50
CA ILE A 23 24.26 27.24 -0.32
C ILE A 23 23.54 26.48 0.80
N LYS A 24 23.28 27.12 1.94
CA LYS A 24 22.54 26.50 3.06
C LYS A 24 21.15 26.06 2.64
N LEU A 25 20.39 26.93 1.95
CA LEU A 25 19.06 26.60 1.43
C LEU A 25 19.07 25.40 0.47
N TYR A 26 20.03 25.38 -0.46
CA TYR A 26 20.16 24.27 -1.40
C TYR A 26 20.47 22.95 -0.68
N LYS A 27 21.36 22.99 0.33
CA LYS A 27 21.72 21.81 1.13
C LYS A 27 20.50 21.28 1.90
N THR A 28 19.76 22.14 2.60
CA THR A 28 18.54 21.73 3.32
C THR A 28 17.48 21.14 2.38
N ARG A 29 17.31 21.72 1.18
CA ARG A 29 16.39 21.16 0.18
C ARG A 29 16.84 19.76 -0.26
N LYS A 30 18.14 19.57 -0.51
CA LYS A 30 18.70 18.29 -0.95
C LYS A 30 18.57 17.22 0.14
N ASP A 31 18.84 17.57 1.40
CA ASP A 31 18.71 16.65 2.54
C ASP A 31 17.25 16.17 2.68
N LYS A 32 16.28 17.09 2.58
CA LYS A 32 14.85 16.75 2.60
C LYS A 32 14.42 15.82 1.44
N GLU A 33 14.96 16.03 0.24
CA GLU A 33 14.69 15.12 -0.88
C GLU A 33 15.34 13.75 -0.68
N LEU A 34 16.53 13.70 -0.06
CA LEU A 34 17.20 12.45 0.26
C LEU A 34 16.39 11.61 1.27
N ASP A 35 15.84 12.24 2.31
CA ASP A 35 14.97 11.57 3.28
C ASP A 35 13.72 10.94 2.61
N LYS A 36 13.13 11.64 1.64
CA LYS A 36 12.00 11.10 0.86
C LYS A 36 12.43 9.89 0.03
N VAL A 37 13.60 9.94 -0.61
CA VAL A 37 14.12 8.82 -1.39
C VAL A 37 14.37 7.60 -0.50
N ILE A 38 14.96 7.78 0.68
CA ILE A 38 15.19 6.71 1.66
C ILE A 38 13.86 6.09 2.10
N ALA A 39 12.86 6.92 2.41
CA ALA A 39 11.53 6.45 2.78
C ALA A 39 10.86 5.64 1.66
N LEU A 40 11.02 6.07 0.40
CA LEU A 40 10.51 5.33 -0.76
C LEU A 40 11.24 4.00 -0.97
N GLU A 41 12.56 3.97 -0.85
CA GLU A 41 13.35 2.75 -0.99
C GLU A 41 12.92 1.68 0.03
N ASN A 42 12.67 2.08 1.28
CA ASN A 42 12.14 1.18 2.31
C ASN A 42 10.76 0.62 1.96
N LYS A 43 9.87 1.45 1.38
CA LYS A 43 8.55 0.98 0.90
C LYS A 43 8.69 -0.02 -0.24
N VAL A 44 9.62 0.21 -1.18
CA VAL A 44 9.90 -0.72 -2.29
C VAL A 44 10.40 -2.06 -1.76
N LYS A 45 11.28 -2.08 -0.76
CA LYS A 45 11.74 -3.33 -0.11
C LYS A 45 10.60 -4.13 0.53
N VAL A 46 9.63 -3.44 1.15
CA VAL A 46 8.43 -4.10 1.70
C VAL A 46 7.57 -4.70 0.59
N LEU A 47 7.35 -3.95 -0.50
CA LEU A 47 6.58 -4.44 -1.65
C LEU A 47 7.23 -5.66 -2.31
N ASP A 48 8.55 -5.67 -2.44
CA ASP A 48 9.29 -6.81 -3.01
C ASP A 48 9.05 -8.11 -2.23
N ASN A 49 9.06 -8.03 -0.90
CA ASN A 49 8.72 -9.17 -0.03
C ASN A 49 7.26 -9.64 -0.20
N ILE A 50 6.31 -8.72 -0.38
CA ILE A 50 4.90 -9.06 -0.61
C ILE A 50 4.76 -9.77 -1.97
N VAL A 51 5.38 -9.24 -3.02
CA VAL A 51 5.38 -9.84 -4.36
C VAL A 51 5.99 -11.24 -4.30
N TYR A 52 7.12 -11.40 -3.63
CA TYR A 52 7.79 -12.69 -3.46
C TYR A 52 6.89 -13.73 -2.77
N LYS A 53 6.30 -13.39 -1.61
CA LYS A 53 5.40 -14.29 -0.88
C LYS A 53 4.12 -14.60 -1.68
N THR A 54 3.59 -13.63 -2.41
CA THR A 54 2.43 -13.82 -3.28
C THR A 54 2.73 -14.79 -4.42
N GLY A 55 3.90 -14.65 -5.06
CA GLY A 55 4.37 -15.58 -6.09
C GLY A 55 4.47 -17.02 -5.58
N GLN A 56 5.02 -17.21 -4.37
CA GLN A 56 5.04 -18.53 -3.74
C GLN A 56 3.63 -19.08 -3.48
N SER A 57 2.74 -18.27 -2.93
CA SER A 57 1.35 -18.68 -2.67
C SER A 57 0.64 -19.11 -3.96
N VAL A 58 0.79 -18.33 -5.04
CA VAL A 58 0.23 -18.67 -6.36
C VAL A 58 0.81 -19.99 -6.88
N GLN A 59 2.12 -20.20 -6.75
CA GLN A 59 2.76 -21.46 -7.14
C GLN A 59 2.18 -22.65 -6.35
N THR A 60 2.03 -22.51 -5.03
CA THR A 60 1.43 -23.54 -4.17
C THR A 60 -0.02 -23.81 -4.54
N MET A 61 -0.83 -22.77 -4.75
CA MET A 61 -2.23 -22.91 -5.20
C MET A 61 -2.31 -23.63 -6.53
N ASN A 62 -1.43 -23.33 -7.49
CA ASN A 62 -1.41 -24.00 -8.79
C ASN A 62 -1.04 -25.49 -8.66
N MET A 63 -0.08 -25.83 -7.79
CA MET A 63 0.24 -27.23 -7.48
C MET A 63 -0.92 -27.96 -6.81
N LEU A 64 -1.61 -27.32 -5.86
CA LEU A 64 -2.79 -27.88 -5.21
C LEU A 64 -3.94 -28.08 -6.21
N ASN A 65 -4.19 -27.13 -7.10
CA ASN A 65 -5.23 -27.26 -8.13
C ASN A 65 -4.94 -28.39 -9.11
N LYS A 66 -3.67 -28.51 -9.56
CA LYS A 66 -3.25 -29.61 -10.44
C LYS A 66 -3.36 -30.99 -9.79
N LYS A 67 -3.14 -31.09 -8.47
CA LYS A 67 -3.27 -32.36 -7.71
C LYS A 67 -4.69 -32.63 -7.21
N CYS A 68 -5.47 -31.60 -6.89
CA CYS A 68 -6.85 -31.68 -6.39
C CYS A 68 -7.87 -31.60 -7.53
N GLN A 69 -7.64 -32.36 -8.60
CA GLN A 69 -8.49 -32.31 -9.80
C GLN A 69 -9.95 -32.72 -9.53
N THR A 70 -10.28 -33.33 -8.38
CA THR A 70 -11.66 -33.72 -7.99
C THR A 70 -11.89 -33.97 -6.49
N SER A 71 -10.89 -33.82 -5.59
CA SER A 71 -10.98 -34.40 -4.24
C SER A 71 -11.67 -33.53 -3.18
N PHE A 72 -11.72 -32.20 -3.34
CA PHE A 72 -12.33 -31.31 -2.35
C PHE A 72 -13.85 -31.24 -2.46
N ALA A 73 -14.37 -31.28 -3.68
CA ALA A 73 -15.80 -31.39 -3.93
C ALA A 73 -16.15 -32.86 -4.09
N LYS A 74 -16.12 -33.66 -3.02
CA LYS A 74 -16.91 -34.91 -3.01
C LYS A 74 -18.38 -34.47 -3.10
N PRO A 75 -19.02 -34.55 -4.28
CA PRO A 75 -20.36 -34.00 -4.45
C PRO A 75 -21.33 -34.76 -3.55
N GLU A 76 -20.99 -35.99 -3.18
CA GLU A 76 -21.73 -36.83 -2.25
C GLU A 76 -21.85 -36.22 -0.84
N PHE A 77 -20.78 -35.61 -0.31
CA PHE A 77 -20.85 -34.97 1.01
C PHE A 77 -21.67 -33.68 0.95
N LEU A 78 -21.53 -32.89 -0.11
CA LEU A 78 -22.36 -31.72 -0.36
C LEU A 78 -23.84 -32.11 -0.53
N LYS A 79 -24.13 -33.16 -1.30
CA LYS A 79 -25.49 -33.69 -1.48
C LYS A 79 -26.07 -34.25 -0.18
N LYS A 80 -25.26 -34.90 0.66
CA LYS A 80 -25.68 -35.37 1.99
C LYS A 80 -25.96 -34.20 2.93
N ALA A 81 -25.06 -33.21 3.00
CA ALA A 81 -25.26 -32.01 3.81
C ALA A 81 -26.49 -31.20 3.35
N GLN A 82 -26.69 -31.07 2.03
CA GLN A 82 -27.87 -30.43 1.44
C GLN A 82 -29.15 -31.21 1.74
N ARG A 83 -29.13 -32.55 1.78
CA ARG A 83 -30.29 -33.35 2.22
C ARG A 83 -30.58 -33.19 3.72
N VAL A 84 -29.55 -33.10 4.55
CA VAL A 84 -29.69 -32.99 6.01
C VAL A 84 -30.14 -31.58 6.42
N ASN A 85 -29.71 -30.54 5.70
CA ASN A 85 -30.15 -29.16 5.91
C ASN A 85 -30.45 -28.44 4.59
N PRO A 86 -31.61 -28.71 3.97
CA PRO A 86 -31.98 -28.11 2.68
C PRO A 86 -32.05 -26.58 2.74
N ARG A 87 -32.52 -26.02 3.87
CA ARG A 87 -32.67 -24.58 4.08
C ARG A 87 -31.35 -23.81 4.05
N LEU A 88 -30.25 -24.44 4.47
CA LEU A 88 -28.92 -23.82 4.46
C LEU A 88 -28.33 -23.72 3.05
N TYR A 89 -28.93 -24.33 2.04
CA TYR A 89 -28.45 -24.29 0.66
C TYR A 89 -29.58 -23.90 -0.31
N ASP A 90 -30.72 -23.46 0.22
CA ASP A 90 -31.79 -22.88 -0.57
C ASP A 90 -31.39 -21.46 -0.95
N ILE A 91 -31.08 -21.27 -2.24
CA ILE A 91 -30.64 -20.00 -2.82
C ILE A 91 -31.67 -18.88 -2.56
N GLY A 92 -32.96 -19.22 -2.49
CA GLY A 92 -34.01 -18.28 -2.14
C GLY A 92 -33.90 -17.75 -0.70
N CYS A 93 -33.49 -18.61 0.24
CA CYS A 93 -33.33 -18.26 1.64
C CYS A 93 -32.04 -17.47 1.91
N TYR A 94 -30.94 -17.78 1.20
CA TYR A 94 -29.68 -17.04 1.29
C TYR A 94 -29.82 -15.57 0.88
N ASN A 95 -30.55 -15.28 -0.19
CA ASN A 95 -30.76 -13.91 -0.66
C ASN A 95 -31.65 -13.10 0.30
N ALA A 96 -32.65 -13.73 0.91
CA ALA A 96 -33.50 -13.09 1.93
C ALA A 96 -32.71 -12.77 3.20
N ASN A 97 -31.88 -13.71 3.67
CA ASN A 97 -31.02 -13.50 4.84
C ASN A 97 -29.92 -12.47 4.58
N LEU A 98 -29.37 -12.42 3.36
CA LEU A 98 -28.40 -11.40 2.97
C LEU A 98 -29.05 -10.01 2.91
N ALA A 99 -30.26 -9.89 2.34
CA ALA A 99 -31.01 -8.64 2.35
C ALA A 99 -31.37 -8.18 3.77
N LEU A 100 -31.71 -9.11 4.67
CA LEU A 100 -31.98 -8.82 6.08
C LEU A 100 -30.71 -8.37 6.84
N MET A 101 -29.57 -9.00 6.55
CA MET A 101 -28.27 -8.69 7.18
C MET A 101 -27.63 -7.41 6.64
N LEU A 102 -27.98 -7.02 5.40
CA LEU A 102 -27.58 -5.76 4.75
C LEU A 102 -28.59 -4.63 4.99
N ALA A 103 -29.73 -4.92 5.63
CA ALA A 103 -30.64 -3.86 6.05
C ALA A 103 -29.95 -3.03 7.14
N PRO A 104 -29.84 -1.71 6.98
CA PRO A 104 -29.32 -0.87 8.05
C PRO A 104 -30.25 -1.00 9.24
N GLU A 105 -29.70 -1.21 10.44
CA GLU A 105 -30.46 -1.17 11.69
C GLU A 105 -31.16 0.20 11.75
N SER A 106 -32.46 0.23 11.40
CA SER A 106 -33.26 1.43 11.53
C SER A 106 -33.51 1.63 13.01
N ASN A 107 -32.76 2.54 13.62
CA ASN A 107 -33.08 3.08 14.93
C ASN A 107 -34.36 3.90 14.80
N GLU A 108 -35.46 3.38 15.33
CA GLU A 108 -36.59 4.17 15.82
C GLU A 108 -36.54 4.21 17.35
#